data_AF-A0A183EV06-F1
#
_entry.id   AF-A0A183EV06-F1
#
_cell.length_a   1.000
_cell.length_b   1.000
_cell.length_c   1.000
_cell.angle_alpha   90.00
_cell.angle_beta   90.00
_cell.angle_gamma   90.00
#
_symmetry.space_group_name_H-M   'P 1'
#
loop_
_entity.id
_entity.type
_entity.pdbx_description
1 polymer ?
#
loop_
_entity_poly.entity_id
_entity_poly.type
_entity_poly.pdbx_seq_one_letter_code
_entity_poly.pdbx_strand_id
1 'polypeptide(L)'
;MAKRNTVIGTPFWMAPEVIQEIGYDTKADIWSLGITTMEMAEGRPPHADIHPMRAIFMIPTKPPPTLKSEADWSHDFVNFIAQCLVKNPDERKCAKDLLEVIFSFNFALKLGMK
;
A
#
# COMPACT_ATOMS: atom_id res chain seq x y z
N MET A 1 1.24 -17.93 -32.74
CA MET A 1 1.68 -16.85 -31.85
C MET A 1 1.16 -17.17 -30.45
N ALA A 2 2.02 -17.58 -29.52
CA ALA A 2 1.59 -18.01 -28.19
C ALA A 2 1.12 -16.80 -27.38
N LYS A 3 -0.19 -16.74 -27.09
CA LYS A 3 -0.77 -15.79 -26.16
C LYS A 3 -0.22 -16.14 -24.76
N ARG A 4 0.75 -15.37 -24.26
CA ARG A 4 1.28 -15.56 -22.90
C ARG A 4 0.28 -14.95 -21.92
N ASN A 5 -0.49 -15.79 -21.23
CA ASN A 5 -1.37 -15.41 -20.12
C ASN A 5 -0.60 -15.41 -18.78
N THR A 6 0.58 -14.78 -18.75
CA THR A 6 1.28 -14.59 -17.48
C THR A 6 0.80 -13.29 -16.87
N VAL A 7 0.31 -13.32 -15.63
CA VAL A 7 0.23 -12.13 -14.78
C VAL A 7 1.66 -11.63 -14.63
N ILE A 8 2.01 -10.57 -15.36
CA ILE A 8 3.35 -9.97 -15.31
C ILE A 8 3.34 -8.94 -14.17
N GLY A 9 4.10 -9.24 -13.12
CA GLY A 9 4.23 -8.41 -11.92
C GLY A 9 4.44 -9.27 -10.69
N THR A 10 5.05 -8.72 -9.65
CA THR A 10 5.04 -9.35 -8.33
C THR A 10 3.77 -8.88 -7.63
N PRO A 11 2.74 -9.73 -7.45
CA PRO A 11 1.39 -9.28 -7.10
C PRO A 11 1.30 -8.57 -5.75
N PHE A 12 2.32 -8.70 -4.90
CA PHE A 12 2.34 -8.16 -3.55
C PHE A 12 2.18 -6.63 -3.48
N TRP A 13 2.56 -5.90 -4.54
CA TRP A 13 2.36 -4.43 -4.64
C TRP A 13 1.13 -4.04 -5.44
N MET A 14 0.46 -4.98 -6.12
CA MET A 14 -0.67 -4.65 -6.99
C MET A 14 -1.89 -4.26 -6.16
N ALA A 15 -2.56 -3.17 -6.56
CA ALA A 15 -3.80 -2.75 -5.93
C ALA A 15 -4.95 -3.75 -6.23
N PRO A 16 -5.96 -3.85 -5.34
CA PRO A 16 -7.11 -4.75 -5.54
C PRO A 16 -7.78 -4.57 -6.90
N GLU A 17 -8.01 -3.32 -7.31
CA GLU A 17 -8.68 -2.97 -8.56
C GLU A 17 -7.86 -3.36 -9.81
N VAL A 18 -6.53 -3.33 -9.71
CA VAL A 18 -5.63 -3.77 -10.78
C VAL A 18 -5.71 -5.30 -10.95
N ILE A 19 -5.72 -6.04 -9.84
CA ILE A 19 -5.84 -7.50 -9.84
C ILE A 19 -7.19 -7.95 -10.40
N GLN A 20 -8.26 -7.21 -10.10
CA GLN A 20 -9.62 -7.53 -10.54
C GLN A 20 -9.92 -7.08 -11.98
N GLU A 21 -8.97 -6.44 -12.67
CA GLU A 21 -9.12 -5.92 -14.04
C GLU A 21 -10.32 -4.97 -14.21
N ILE A 22 -10.73 -4.27 -13.15
CA ILE A 22 -11.90 -3.37 -13.16
C ILE A 22 -11.60 -1.97 -13.73
N GLY A 23 -10.43 -1.79 -14.34
CA GLY A 23 -9.86 -0.49 -14.69
C GLY A 23 -9.14 0.13 -13.49
N TYR A 24 -8.10 0.92 -13.77
CA TYR A 24 -7.32 1.58 -12.73
C TYR A 24 -6.84 2.97 -13.21
N ASP A 25 -6.58 3.84 -12.25
CA ASP A 25 -6.02 5.16 -12.44
C ASP A 25 -4.71 5.32 -11.64
N THR A 26 -4.26 6.56 -11.45
CA THR A 26 -3.04 6.88 -10.70
C THR A 26 -3.12 6.52 -9.21
N LYS A 27 -4.30 6.23 -8.64
CA LYS A 27 -4.41 5.80 -7.25
C LYS A 27 -3.94 4.36 -7.03
N ALA A 28 -3.81 3.55 -8.08
CA ALA A 28 -3.15 2.25 -7.99
C ALA A 28 -1.68 2.38 -7.56
N ASP A 29 -1.00 3.45 -7.98
CA ASP A 29 0.38 3.75 -7.55
C ASP A 29 0.44 4.12 -6.07
N ILE A 30 -0.62 4.74 -5.53
CA ILE A 30 -0.71 5.06 -4.10
C ILE A 30 -0.80 3.80 -3.23
N TRP A 31 -1.53 2.78 -3.69
CA TRP A 31 -1.51 1.49 -3.01
C TRP A 31 -0.11 0.87 -3.03
N SER A 32 0.53 0.86 -4.21
CA SER A 32 1.89 0.35 -4.38
C SER A 32 2.87 1.07 -3.45
N LEU A 33 2.73 2.39 -3.31
CA LEU A 33 3.51 3.19 -2.36
C LEU A 33 3.29 2.77 -0.90
N GLY A 34 2.05 2.48 -0.49
CA GLY A 34 1.76 1.96 0.85
C GLY A 34 2.46 0.64 1.13
N ILE A 35 2.42 -0.30 0.17
CA ILE A 35 3.12 -1.58 0.26
C ILE A 35 4.65 -1.38 0.33
N THR A 36 5.21 -0.54 -0.53
CA THR A 36 6.65 -0.19 -0.50
C THR A 36 7.05 0.47 0.82
N THR A 37 6.18 1.29 1.40
CA THR A 37 6.44 1.91 2.71
C THR A 37 6.52 0.86 3.83
N MET A 38 5.63 -0.13 3.82
CA MET A 38 5.73 -1.28 4.73
C MET A 38 6.98 -2.12 4.46
N GLU A 39 7.35 -2.34 3.20
CA GLU A 39 8.57 -3.05 2.84
C GLU A 39 9.82 -2.35 3.37
N MET A 40 9.90 -1.02 3.27
CA MET A 40 11.01 -0.25 3.83
C MET A 40 11.08 -0.38 5.36
N ALA A 41 9.94 -0.47 6.03
CA ALA A 41 9.85 -0.64 7.48
C ALA A 41 10.22 -2.06 7.95
N GLU A 42 9.80 -3.09 7.23
CA GLU A 42 9.89 -4.50 7.66
C GLU A 42 10.90 -5.34 6.84
N GLY A 43 11.56 -4.73 5.86
CA GLY A 43 12.52 -5.36 4.94
C GLY A 43 11.89 -6.23 3.84
N ARG A 44 10.57 -6.40 3.83
CA ARG A 44 9.83 -7.21 2.85
C ARG A 44 8.37 -6.79 2.78
N PRO A 45 7.69 -6.91 1.62
CA PRO A 45 6.28 -6.57 1.51
C PRO A 45 5.41 -7.58 2.28
N PRO A 46 4.15 -7.21 2.60
CA PRO A 46 3.17 -8.17 3.07
C PRO A 46 3.07 -9.35 2.11
N HIS A 47 2.90 -10.55 2.67
CA HIS A 47 2.72 -11.78 1.91
C HIS A 47 3.94 -12.26 1.09
N ALA A 48 5.14 -11.71 1.29
CA ALA A 48 6.35 -12.14 0.57
C ALA A 48 6.62 -13.66 0.60
N ASP A 49 6.20 -14.37 1.66
CA ASP A 49 6.42 -15.82 1.83
C ASP A 49 5.32 -16.69 1.22
N ILE A 50 4.25 -16.10 0.65
CA ILE A 50 3.15 -16.89 0.07
C ILE A 50 3.30 -16.99 -1.44
N HIS A 51 2.80 -18.09 -2.00
CA HIS A 51 2.80 -18.28 -3.45
C HIS A 51 2.03 -17.14 -4.15
N PRO A 52 2.54 -16.55 -5.26
CA PRO A 52 1.92 -15.40 -5.94
C PRO A 52 0.43 -15.59 -6.28
N MET A 53 0.05 -16.78 -6.75
CA MET A 53 -1.36 -17.12 -7.01
C MET A 53 -2.27 -16.95 -5.79
N ARG A 54 -1.76 -17.21 -4.58
CA ARG A 54 -2.54 -17.03 -3.34
C ARG A 54 -2.70 -15.55 -3.02
N ALA A 55 -1.68 -14.72 -3.27
CA ALA A 55 -1.75 -13.28 -3.07
C ALA A 55 -2.82 -12.62 -3.97
N ILE A 56 -2.93 -13.07 -5.23
CA ILE A 56 -3.98 -12.63 -6.17
C ILE A 56 -5.39 -12.78 -5.57
N PHE A 57 -5.66 -13.85 -4.83
CA PHE A 57 -6.96 -14.01 -4.14
C PHE A 57 -7.05 -13.24 -2.83
N MET A 58 -5.96 -13.15 -2.08
CA MET A 58 -5.96 -12.55 -0.75
C MET A 58 -6.11 -11.03 -0.79
N ILE A 59 -5.35 -10.34 -1.65
CA ILE A 59 -5.34 -8.87 -1.73
C ILE A 59 -6.74 -8.27 -1.93
N PRO A 60 -7.55 -8.72 -2.90
CA PRO A 60 -8.90 -8.17 -3.09
C PRO A 60 -9.93 -8.66 -2.08
N THR A 61 -9.68 -9.72 -1.29
CA THR A 61 -10.69 -10.32 -0.40
C THR A 61 -10.45 -10.09 1.09
N LYS A 62 -9.19 -9.99 1.52
CA LYS A 62 -8.83 -9.75 2.93
C LYS A 62 -8.83 -8.26 3.25
N PRO A 63 -8.87 -7.91 4.55
CA PRO A 63 -8.58 -6.54 4.98
C PRO A 63 -7.20 -6.07 4.48
N PRO A 64 -6.98 -4.76 4.33
CA PRO A 64 -5.66 -4.21 4.05
C PRO A 64 -4.63 -4.74 5.06
N PRO A 65 -3.38 -5.00 4.63
CA PRO A 65 -2.33 -5.39 5.55
C PRO A 65 -1.96 -4.23 6.48
N THR A 66 -1.51 -4.56 7.68
CA THR A 66 -0.97 -3.61 8.66
C THR A 66 0.42 -4.05 9.11
N LEU A 67 1.15 -3.17 9.80
CA LEU A 67 2.49 -3.47 10.32
C LEU A 67 2.40 -4.55 11.41
N LYS A 68 3.39 -5.44 11.50
CA LYS A 68 3.43 -6.53 12.48
C LYS A 68 3.40 -6.03 13.93
N SER A 69 4.07 -4.90 14.18
CA SER A 69 4.17 -4.24 15.47
C SER A 69 3.90 -2.75 15.32
N GLU A 70 2.63 -2.36 15.10
CA GLU A 70 2.26 -0.94 14.92
C GLU A 70 2.74 -0.03 16.06
N ALA A 71 2.84 -0.56 17.28
CA ALA A 71 3.32 0.18 18.46
C ALA A 71 4.80 0.61 18.37
N ASP A 72 5.59 -0.02 17.50
CA ASP A 72 7.01 0.34 17.28
C ASP A 72 7.17 1.56 16.35
N TRP A 73 6.07 2.03 15.74
CA TRP A 73 6.06 3.10 14.75
C TRP A 73 5.26 4.31 15.22
N SER A 74 5.62 5.49 14.72
CA SER A 74 4.85 6.70 15.04
C SER A 74 3.43 6.60 14.52
N HIS A 75 2.49 7.25 15.22
CA HIS A 75 1.09 7.30 14.80
C HIS A 75 0.96 7.85 13.37
N ASP A 76 1.73 8.88 13.03
CA ASP A 76 1.74 9.48 11.69
C ASP A 76 2.18 8.49 10.60
N PHE A 77 3.17 7.64 10.89
CA PHE A 77 3.66 6.63 9.96
C PHE A 77 2.60 5.55 9.71
N VAL A 78 1.97 5.06 10.78
CA VAL A 78 0.86 4.09 10.70
C VAL A 78 -0.32 4.70 9.93
N ASN A 79 -0.68 5.95 10.23
CA ASN A 79 -1.77 6.67 9.57
C ASN A 79 -1.48 6.91 8.07
N PHE A 80 -0.24 7.24 7.70
CA PHE A 80 0.16 7.38 6.30
C PHE A 80 -0.05 6.08 5.52
N ILE A 81 0.40 4.94 6.06
CA ILE A 81 0.18 3.62 5.44
C ILE A 81 -1.32 3.33 5.32
N ALA A 82 -2.10 3.58 6.37
CA ALA A 82 -3.55 3.35 6.36
C ALA A 82 -4.27 4.17 5.27
N GLN A 83 -3.84 5.42 5.03
CA GLN A 83 -4.39 6.26 3.96
C GLN A 83 -3.99 5.80 2.55
N CYS A 84 -2.85 5.14 2.41
CA CYS A 84 -2.43 4.52 1.15
C CYS A 84 -3.20 3.23 0.85
N LEU A 85 -3.43 2.40 1.89
CA LEU A 85 -3.97 1.04 1.76
C LEU A 85 -5.50 0.98 1.89
N VAL A 86 -6.21 1.91 1.25
CA VAL A 86 -7.67 1.90 1.17
C VAL A 86 -8.10 1.09 -0.06
N LYS A 87 -8.96 0.07 0.12
CA LYS A 87 -9.32 -0.84 -0.99
C LYS A 87 -10.17 -0.18 -2.06
N ASN A 88 -11.14 0.65 -1.67
CA ASN A 88 -11.92 1.43 -2.62
C ASN A 88 -11.04 2.56 -3.17
N PRO A 89 -10.66 2.56 -4.47
CA PRO A 89 -9.82 3.62 -5.02
C PRO A 89 -10.47 5.00 -4.93
N ASP A 90 -11.80 5.11 -4.95
CA ASP A 90 -12.49 6.40 -4.83
C ASP A 90 -12.25 7.07 -3.46
N GLU A 91 -12.14 6.26 -2.41
CA GLU A 91 -11.86 6.69 -1.04
C GLU A 91 -10.35 6.82 -0.74
N ARG A 92 -9.50 6.19 -1.55
CA ARG A 92 -8.04 6.26 -1.39
C ARG A 92 -7.55 7.68 -1.68
N LYS A 93 -6.67 8.19 -0.83
CA LYS A 93 -6.07 9.53 -1.01
C LYS A 93 -5.25 9.59 -2.29
N CYS A 94 -5.22 10.76 -2.93
CA CYS A 94 -4.31 10.97 -4.05
C CYS A 94 -2.92 11.44 -3.56
N ALA A 95 -1.93 11.45 -4.46
CA ALA A 95 -0.57 11.89 -4.14
C ALA A 95 -0.53 13.30 -3.52
N LYS A 96 -1.37 14.21 -4.01
CA LYS A 96 -1.45 15.59 -3.50
C LYS A 96 -1.91 15.62 -2.04
N ASP A 97 -2.95 14.85 -1.70
CA ASP A 97 -3.47 14.80 -0.33
C ASP A 97 -2.45 14.19 0.63
N LEU A 98 -1.72 13.15 0.18
CA LEU A 98 -0.70 12.48 0.99
C LEU A 98 0.51 13.36 1.28
N LEU A 99 0.85 14.29 0.39
CA LEU A 99 1.90 15.28 0.68
C LEU A 99 1.52 16.14 1.90
N GLU A 100 0.25 16.52 2.07
CA GLU A 100 -0.19 17.29 3.24
C GLU A 100 -0.04 16.50 4.55
N VAL A 101 -0.26 15.19 4.50
CA VAL A 101 0.01 14.27 5.63
C VAL A 101 1.50 14.26 5.98
N ILE A 102 2.38 14.13 4.99
CA ILE A 102 3.85 14.13 5.19
C ILE A 102 4.36 15.50 5.67
N PHE A 103 3.80 16.60 5.16
CA PHE A 103 4.20 17.94 5.60
C PHE A 103 3.80 18.21 7.05
N SER A 104 2.65 17.69 7.49
CA SER A 104 2.23 17.75 8.90
C SER A 104 3.23 17.06 9.82
N PHE A 105 3.75 15.90 9.41
CA PHE A 105 4.83 15.18 10.13
C PHE A 105 6.11 16.02 10.29
N ASN A 106 6.58 16.64 9.20
CA ASN A 106 7.78 17.48 9.24
C ASN A 106 7.62 18.74 10.10
N PHE A 107 6.40 19.29 10.17
CA PHE A 107 6.11 20.43 11.05
C PHE A 107 6.15 20.03 12.53
N ALA A 108 5.56 18.89 12.89
CA ALA A 108 5.62 18.35 14.25
C ALA A 108 7.07 18.07 14.71
N LEU A 109 7.90 17.48 13.82
CA LEU A 109 9.33 17.27 14.08
C LEU A 109 10.10 18.58 14.28
N LYS A 110 9.80 19.63 13.49
CA LYS A 110 10.42 20.96 13.66
C LYS A 110 10.03 21.64 14.97
N LEU A 111 8.86 21.32 15.53
CA LEU A 111 8.39 21.86 16.80
C LEU A 111 8.80 21.03 18.02
N GLY A 112 9.50 19.89 17.82
CA GLY A 112 9.98 19.06 18.92
C GLY A 112 8.86 18.37 19.71
N MET A 113 7.67 18.23 19.12
CA MET A 113 6.54 17.55 19.73
C MET A 113 6.71 16.04 19.47
N LYS A 114 7.16 15.31 20.50
CA LYS A 114 7.15 13.84 20.54
C LYS A 114 5.77 13.31 20.87
#